data_AF-A0A926DQU8-F1
#
_entry.id   AF-A0A926DQU8-F1
#
_cell.length_a   1.000
_cell.length_b   1.000
_cell.length_c   1.000
_cell.angle_alpha   90.00
_cell.angle_beta   90.00
_cell.angle_gamma   90.00
#
_symmetry.space_group_name_H-M   'P 1'
#
loop_
_entity.id
_entity.type
_entity.pdbx_description
1 polymer ?
#
loop_
_entity_poly.entity_id
_entity_poly.type
_entity_poly.pdbx_seq_one_letter_code
_entity_poly.pdbx_strand_id
1 'polypeptide(L)'
;MAKAKTETKAEETNVTATGTEEAESFETAAEDNRVDYCLPMNLLTNDDTMEACVNGKVYQIRCGETVRIPKELAEVLDNAIAQKKKVDAMIKAREKKSVEIS
;
A
#
# COMPACT_ATOMS: atom_id res chain seq x y z
N MET A 1 45.99 -52.09 -24.08
CA MET A 1 45.69 -52.91 -22.88
C MET A 1 45.77 -52.02 -21.65
N ALA A 2 44.75 -52.10 -20.79
CA ALA A 2 44.58 -51.40 -19.50
C ALA A 2 45.73 -51.72 -18.52
N LYS A 3 45.97 -51.06 -17.37
CA LYS A 3 45.10 -50.63 -16.25
C LYS A 3 45.87 -49.58 -15.40
N ALA A 4 45.27 -48.45 -15.06
CA ALA A 4 44.69 -48.09 -13.76
C ALA A 4 45.63 -48.25 -12.53
N LYS A 5 45.92 -47.13 -11.87
CA LYS A 5 46.56 -47.06 -10.55
C LYS A 5 45.83 -46.03 -9.67
N THR A 6 45.39 -46.50 -8.51
CA THR A 6 45.40 -45.86 -7.18
C THR A 6 44.52 -44.63 -6.90
N GLU A 7 43.42 -44.89 -6.17
CA GLU A 7 43.16 -44.50 -4.76
C GLU A 7 43.31 -43.03 -4.30
N THR A 8 42.15 -42.49 -3.88
CA THR A 8 41.85 -41.98 -2.51
C THR A 8 42.37 -40.60 -2.05
N LYS A 9 41.40 -39.67 -1.99
CA LYS A 9 41.06 -38.68 -0.94
C LYS A 9 42.12 -37.64 -0.48
N ALA A 10 41.83 -36.38 -0.81
CA ALA A 10 41.91 -35.20 0.07
C ALA A 10 41.05 -34.09 -0.57
N GLU A 11 39.90 -33.74 0.01
CA GLU A 11 39.72 -32.44 0.69
C GLU A 11 40.12 -31.25 -0.20
N GLU A 12 39.16 -30.68 -0.93
CA GLU A 12 39.26 -29.31 -1.42
C GLU A 12 37.95 -28.57 -1.17
N THR A 13 38.09 -27.59 -0.29
CA THR A 13 37.22 -26.46 -0.03
C THR A 13 37.09 -25.58 -1.28
N ASN A 14 35.94 -24.91 -1.36
CA ASN A 14 35.71 -23.60 -1.98
C ASN A 14 35.26 -23.56 -3.46
N VAL A 15 33.95 -23.29 -3.62
CA VAL A 15 33.34 -22.20 -4.42
C VAL A 15 33.89 -22.06 -5.85
N THR A 16 33.07 -22.18 -6.90
CA THR A 16 32.35 -21.02 -7.45
C THR A 16 31.23 -21.50 -8.38
N ALA A 17 29.98 -21.17 -8.03
CA ALA A 17 28.85 -21.24 -8.96
C ALA A 17 28.94 -20.04 -9.92
N THR A 18 29.18 -20.31 -11.20
CA THR A 18 28.98 -19.34 -12.29
C THR A 18 27.89 -19.87 -13.19
N GLY A 19 26.66 -19.51 -12.84
CA GLY A 19 25.50 -19.58 -13.71
C GLY A 19 24.77 -18.25 -13.56
N THR A 20 25.27 -17.22 -14.23
CA THR A 20 24.58 -15.93 -14.31
C THR A 20 23.66 -16.00 -15.52
N GLU A 21 22.48 -16.57 -15.32
CA GLU A 21 21.35 -16.33 -16.21
C GLU A 21 20.88 -14.91 -15.93
N GLU A 22 21.25 -13.98 -16.83
CA GLU A 22 20.63 -12.66 -16.89
C GLU A 22 19.16 -12.85 -17.30
N ALA A 23 18.30 -12.98 -16.29
CA ALA A 23 16.89 -12.69 -16.46
C ALA A 23 16.77 -11.17 -16.56
N GLU A 24 16.81 -10.64 -17.80
CA GLU A 24 16.32 -9.31 -18.10
C GLU A 24 14.81 -9.28 -17.80
N SER A 25 14.46 -8.97 -16.55
CA SER A 25 13.11 -8.59 -16.17
C SER A 25 12.81 -7.24 -16.82
N PHE A 26 12.16 -7.31 -17.98
CA PHE A 26 11.50 -6.18 -18.62
C PHE A 26 10.38 -5.69 -17.69
N GLU A 27 10.69 -4.78 -16.77
CA GLU A 27 9.68 -4.01 -16.05
C GLU A 27 9.01 -3.09 -17.06
N THR A 28 7.95 -3.61 -17.67
CA THR A 28 6.94 -2.82 -18.37
C THR A 28 6.58 -1.65 -17.47
N ALA A 29 6.89 -0.42 -17.87
CA ALA A 29 6.64 0.78 -17.08
C ALA A 29 5.15 0.83 -16.71
N ALA A 30 4.83 0.44 -15.48
CA ALA A 30 3.49 0.58 -14.95
C ALA A 30 3.16 2.07 -14.99
N GLU A 31 2.17 2.44 -15.80
CA GLU A 31 1.69 3.80 -15.88
C GLU A 31 1.35 4.25 -14.45
N ASP A 32 2.07 5.26 -13.93
CA ASP A 32 1.96 5.71 -12.54
C ASP A 32 0.59 6.36 -12.34
N ASN A 33 -0.43 5.54 -12.08
CA ASN A 33 -1.81 5.95 -11.85
C ASN A 33 -2.01 6.48 -10.41
N ARG A 34 -0.98 7.15 -9.89
CA ARG A 34 -0.98 7.72 -8.55
C ARG A 34 -1.26 9.22 -8.64
N VAL A 35 -2.06 9.69 -7.70
CA VAL A 35 -2.48 11.09 -7.58
C VAL A 35 -2.03 11.64 -6.24
N ASP A 36 -1.69 12.93 -6.24
CA ASP A 36 -1.51 13.68 -5.00
C ASP A 36 -2.88 13.90 -4.36
N TYR A 37 -3.06 13.30 -3.19
CA TYR A 37 -4.32 13.33 -2.45
C TYR A 37 -4.09 13.93 -1.07
N CYS A 38 -4.98 14.83 -0.66
CA CYS A 38 -4.94 15.48 0.64
C CYS A 38 -6.23 15.18 1.41
N LEU A 39 -6.07 14.51 2.56
CA LEU A 39 -7.21 14.17 3.41
C LEU A 39 -7.57 15.37 4.29
N PRO A 40 -8.84 15.84 4.30
CA PRO A 40 -9.21 17.05 5.04
C PRO A 40 -9.12 16.87 6.57
N MET A 41 -8.60 17.88 7.28
CA MET A 41 -8.31 17.90 8.74
C MET A 41 -9.48 17.65 9.71
N ASN A 42 -10.71 17.52 9.22
CA ASN A 42 -11.90 17.34 10.07
C ASN A 42 -12.55 15.95 9.92
N LEU A 43 -11.89 15.04 9.19
CA LEU A 43 -12.49 13.75 8.86
C LEU A 43 -12.20 12.69 9.92
N LEU A 44 -10.94 12.55 10.30
CA LEU A 44 -10.54 11.77 11.45
C LEU A 44 -10.20 12.71 12.61
N THR A 45 -10.16 12.17 13.83
CA THR A 45 -9.54 12.87 14.97
C THR A 45 -8.11 13.25 14.58
N ASN A 46 -7.66 14.47 14.93
CA ASN A 46 -6.46 15.12 14.36
C ASN A 46 -5.14 14.34 14.52
N ASP A 47 -5.13 13.26 15.31
CA ASP A 47 -4.01 12.34 15.54
C ASP A 47 -4.12 10.99 14.82
N ASP A 48 -5.23 10.72 14.13
CA ASP A 48 -5.45 9.43 13.47
C ASP A 48 -4.80 9.41 12.08
N THR A 49 -3.89 8.44 11.90
CA THR A 49 -3.36 8.06 10.59
C THR A 49 -4.28 6.99 10.01
N MET A 50 -4.75 7.17 8.78
CA MET A 50 -5.52 6.15 8.08
C MET A 50 -4.57 5.22 7.33
N GLU A 51 -4.69 3.93 7.56
CA GLU A 51 -3.94 2.90 6.81
C GLU A 51 -4.85 2.25 5.78
N ALA A 52 -4.42 2.24 4.52
CA ALA A 52 -5.12 1.61 3.42
C ALA A 52 -4.19 0.64 2.69
N CYS A 53 -4.64 -0.60 2.47
CA CYS A 53 -3.90 -1.58 1.71
C CYS A 53 -4.52 -1.73 0.32
N VAL A 54 -3.73 -1.47 -0.73
CA VAL A 54 -4.15 -1.60 -2.13
C VAL A 54 -3.08 -2.39 -2.88
N ASN A 55 -3.49 -3.49 -3.51
CA ASN A 55 -2.60 -4.39 -4.27
C ASN A 55 -1.36 -4.84 -3.46
N GLY A 56 -1.55 -5.15 -2.18
CA GLY A 56 -0.48 -5.58 -1.27
C GLY A 56 0.48 -4.47 -0.81
N LYS A 57 0.26 -3.22 -1.23
CA LYS A 57 0.99 -2.04 -0.72
C LYS A 57 0.16 -1.31 0.32
N VAL A 58 0.78 -1.00 1.45
CA VAL A 58 0.17 -0.21 2.53
C VAL A 58 0.48 1.27 2.31
N TYR A 59 -0.55 2.11 2.39
CA TYR A 59 -0.48 3.56 2.31
C TYR A 59 -0.94 4.14 3.64
N GLN A 60 -0.05 4.91 4.27
CA GLN A 60 -0.35 5.70 5.46
C GLN A 60 -0.74 7.11 5.02
N ILE A 61 -1.96 7.53 5.36
CA ILE A 61 -2.53 8.82 4.98
C ILE A 61 -2.81 9.60 6.26
N ARG A 62 -2.14 10.73 6.43
CA ARG A 62 -2.34 11.64 7.56
C ARG A 62 -3.28 12.78 7.17
N CYS A 63 -4.11 13.20 8.12
CA CYS A 63 -4.97 14.37 7.92
C CYS A 63 -4.11 15.63 7.67
N GLY A 64 -4.46 16.39 6.63
CA GLY A 64 -3.76 17.62 6.25
C GLY A 64 -2.43 17.44 5.52
N GLU A 65 -1.98 16.19 5.32
CA GLU A 65 -0.78 15.89 4.53
C GLU A 65 -1.18 15.51 3.10
N THR A 66 -0.39 15.96 2.13
CA THR A 66 -0.54 15.52 0.73
C THR A 66 0.30 14.28 0.52
N VAL A 67 -0.35 13.18 0.13
CA VAL A 67 0.29 11.87 -0.08
C VAL A 67 -0.03 11.35 -1.47
N ARG A 68 0.93 10.63 -2.07
CA ARG A 68 0.80 10.08 -3.41
C ARG A 68 0.23 8.66 -3.37
N ILE A 69 -1.05 8.53 -3.71
CA ILE A 69 -1.82 7.28 -3.58
C ILE A 69 -2.45 6.87 -4.92
N PRO A 70 -2.84 5.61 -5.11
CA PRO A 70 -3.56 5.18 -6.31
C PRO A 70 -4.85 5.97 -6.49
N LYS A 71 -5.20 6.31 -7.74
CA LYS A 71 -6.45 7.03 -8.04
C LYS A 71 -7.69 6.34 -7.48
N GLU A 72 -7.76 5.02 -7.59
CA GLU A 72 -8.86 4.21 -7.04
C GLU A 72 -9.01 4.41 -5.52
N LEU A 73 -7.89 4.53 -4.81
CA LEU A 73 -7.90 4.78 -3.37
C LEU A 73 -8.41 6.19 -3.07
N ALA A 74 -7.97 7.20 -3.83
CA ALA A 74 -8.46 8.57 -3.68
C ALA A 74 -9.99 8.64 -3.86
N GLU A 75 -10.54 7.99 -4.88
CA GLU A 75 -11.99 7.96 -5.13
C GLU A 75 -12.77 7.27 -3.99
N VAL A 76 -12.23 6.21 -3.41
CA VAL A 76 -12.83 5.54 -2.24
C VAL A 76 -12.84 6.47 -1.02
N LEU A 77 -11.74 7.19 -0.79
CA LEU A 77 -11.63 8.13 0.33
C LEU A 77 -12.61 9.30 0.16
N ASP A 78 -12.73 9.87 -1.04
CA ASP A 78 -13.71 10.93 -1.34
C ASP A 78 -15.14 10.47 -1.10
N ASN A 79 -15.47 9.25 -1.52
CA ASN A 79 -16.78 8.67 -1.26
C ASN A 79 -17.03 8.46 0.24
N ALA A 80 -16.05 7.96 0.99
CA ALA A 80 -16.15 7.82 2.44
C ALA A 80 -16.38 9.18 3.13
N ILE A 81 -15.68 10.22 2.68
CA ILE A 81 -15.86 11.59 3.16
C ILE A 81 -17.28 12.07 2.92
N ALA A 82 -17.79 11.88 1.70
CA ALA A 82 -19.13 12.30 1.32
C ALA A 82 -20.20 11.58 2.15
N GLN A 83 -20.01 10.28 2.42
CA GLN A 83 -20.91 9.50 3.28
C GLN A 83 -20.90 10.01 4.72
N LYS A 84 -19.72 10.24 5.31
CA LYS A 84 -19.60 10.77 6.68
C LYS A 84 -20.32 12.11 6.82
N LYS A 85 -20.14 13.04 5.86
CA LYS A 85 -20.85 14.32 5.84
C LYS A 85 -22.37 14.16 5.81
N LYS A 86 -22.90 13.22 5.02
CA LYS A 86 -24.34 12.93 4.96
C LYS A 86 -24.86 12.39 6.29
N VAL A 87 -24.13 11.46 6.91
CA VAL A 87 -24.49 10.90 8.23
C VAL A 87 -24.46 11.97 9.31
N ASP A 88 -23.40 12.79 9.38
CA ASP A 88 -23.29 13.91 10.33
C ASP A 88 -24.44 14.91 10.17
N ALA A 89 -24.87 15.18 8.93
CA ALA A 89 -26.01 16.04 8.65
C ALA A 89 -27.33 15.42 9.13
N MET A 90 -27.54 14.11 8.93
CA MET A 90 -28.73 13.41 9.43
C MET A 90 -28.79 13.39 10.96
N ILE A 91 -27.65 13.17 11.63
CA ILE A 91 -27.56 13.21 13.10
C ILE A 91 -27.97 14.59 13.61
N LYS A 92 -27.36 15.66 13.09
CA LYS A 92 -27.70 17.04 13.47
C LYS A 92 -29.17 17.39 13.22
N ALA A 93 -29.75 16.89 12.12
CA ALA A 93 -31.17 17.09 11.82
C ALA A 93 -32.08 16.37 12.83
N ARG A 94 -31.70 15.15 13.26
CA ARG A 94 -32.41 14.38 14.29
C ARG A 94 -32.36 15.06 15.65
N GLU A 95 -31.20 15.60 16.04
CA GLU A 95 -31.04 16.32 17.30
C GLU A 95 -31.89 17.60 17.35
N LYS A 96 -31.84 18.42 16.30
CA LYS A 96 -32.70 19.62 16.20
C LYS A 96 -34.18 19.27 16.30
N LYS A 97 -34.60 18.23 15.56
CA LYS A 97 -35.99 17.77 15.60
C LYS A 97 -36.39 17.23 16.97
N SER A 98 -35.48 16.66 17.75
CA SER A 98 -35.78 16.21 19.12
C SER A 98 -35.99 17.36 20.11
N VAL A 99 -35.29 18.49 19.91
CA VAL A 99 -35.39 19.68 20.78
C VAL A 99 -36.66 20.47 20.50
N GLU A 100 -37.13 20.55 19.25
CA GLU A 100 -38.36 21.28 18.90
C GLU A 100 -39.66 20.59 19.37
N ILE A 101 -39.61 19.33 19.78
CA ILE A 101 -40.79 18.55 20.22
C ILE A 101 -40.80 18.32 21.75
N SER A 102 -39.80 18.84 22.48
CA SER A 102 -39.73 18.82 23.96
C SER A 102 -40.13 20.17 24.55
#